data_AF-A0AAV2TVR3-F1
#
_entry.id   AF-A0AAV2TVR3-F1
#
_cell.length_a   1.000
_cell.length_b   1.000
_cell.length_c   1.000
_cell.angle_alpha   90.00
_cell.angle_beta   90.00
_cell.angle_gamma   90.00
#
_symmetry.space_group_name_H-M   'P 1'
#
loop_
_entity.id
_entity.type
_entity.pdbx_description
1 polymer ?
#
loop_
_entity_poly.entity_id
_entity_poly.type
_entity_poly.pdbx_seq_one_letter_code
_entity_poly.pdbx_strand_id
1 'polypeptide(L)'
;MLENTPQCPIDGFIRDMPTMCGLVLDQYIKEIGSVNSTDHEIVYDFTILQRPVSANEPPQKDPMRRMKLMVELQRGELLVHPLCTAYLERKWTAYGRWVQLITTTYFAILMAGITSLVVSHNPIRHVETLDRIARCSDLIYTSPKKLYMITVVAAVVLALTCADISIKLWQLFSQRLEYFKEMNNYLEFLLSLLALVYSALTLAGHITHQHSGLGVVVMFLAWFNFLLQMMRFGHVGIFVVMFLNVFATVGKCLIVFSLVFVAFALSFHVLFRIPEYKDFVKLTAEDRAKVEDCFTAHRRFSAMAPNNTENTNVAMELQSFQYIGLSLFKTLMMMLGEYEHTATVIEPLIGDSPITLNFPIITLLLYVAFVFLLPIIIMNLLIGLAVGDIDNVRKSAVHRLISQQVYWLAELEPKLMMVCHAKLYQPYWKRRTKRASASLGMNEKVAEVETGEQTTTYSVLRDLSQHVESVNYQIKLQTVRMAAVVEKLEVKTNEYTLDEGVYPGVLLGANEHSGKQKRKS
;
A
#
# COMPACT_ATOMS: atom_id res chain seq x y z
N MET A 1 5.76 46.96 1.97
CA MET A 1 4.35 46.71 1.60
C MET A 1 4.26 45.98 0.24
N LEU A 2 4.84 44.77 0.12
CA LEU A 2 4.74 43.92 -1.09
C LEU A 2 4.47 42.44 -0.72
N GLU A 3 3.99 42.19 0.49
CA GLU A 3 3.67 40.83 0.92
C GLU A 3 2.30 40.43 0.39
N ASN A 4 2.22 39.19 -0.09
CA ASN A 4 1.04 38.59 -0.74
C ASN A 4 0.75 39.07 -2.16
N THR A 5 1.63 39.85 -2.79
CA THR A 5 1.60 40.12 -4.24
C THR A 5 2.68 39.31 -4.97
N PRO A 6 2.53 39.05 -6.29
CA PRO A 6 3.59 38.44 -7.11
C PRO A 6 4.89 39.26 -7.20
N GLN A 7 4.99 40.36 -6.45
CA GLN A 7 6.09 41.32 -6.46
C GLN A 7 7.05 41.14 -5.25
N CYS A 8 6.83 40.16 -4.37
CA CYS A 8 7.80 39.84 -3.32
C CYS A 8 9.04 39.15 -3.94
N PRO A 9 10.27 39.69 -3.78
CA PRO A 9 11.45 39.17 -4.47
C PRO A 9 11.74 37.70 -4.15
N ILE A 10 11.54 37.30 -2.88
CA ILE A 10 11.76 35.92 -2.43
C ILE A 10 10.75 34.96 -3.06
N ASP A 11 9.48 35.36 -3.15
CA ASP A 11 8.43 34.55 -3.80
C ASP A 11 8.73 34.41 -5.31
N GLY A 12 9.29 35.47 -5.93
CA GLY A 12 9.80 35.46 -7.30
C GLY A 12 10.99 34.51 -7.48
N PHE A 13 11.97 34.52 -6.57
CA PHE A 13 13.08 33.55 -6.60
C PHE A 13 12.59 32.10 -6.50
N ILE A 14 11.63 31.80 -5.63
CA ILE A 14 11.05 30.45 -5.51
C ILE A 14 10.37 30.02 -6.82
N ARG A 15 9.70 30.96 -7.50
CA ARG A 15 8.96 30.70 -8.75
C ARG A 15 9.89 30.55 -9.95
N ASP A 16 10.74 31.54 -10.16
CA ASP A 16 11.45 31.76 -11.42
C ASP A 16 12.91 31.31 -11.37
N MET A 17 13.55 31.27 -10.19
CA MET A 17 14.97 30.94 -10.02
C MET A 17 15.27 30.14 -8.73
N PRO A 18 14.85 28.85 -8.65
CA PRO A 18 14.94 28.05 -7.43
C PRO A 18 16.38 27.75 -6.99
N THR A 19 17.33 27.62 -7.93
CA THR A 19 18.75 27.38 -7.63
C THR A 19 19.39 28.57 -6.93
N MET A 20 19.10 29.79 -7.40
CA MET A 20 19.53 31.02 -6.75
C MET A 20 18.87 31.17 -5.37
N CYS A 21 17.62 30.74 -5.23
CA CYS A 21 16.95 30.71 -3.92
C CYS A 21 17.72 29.81 -2.94
N GLY A 22 18.18 28.64 -3.37
CA GLY A 22 19.04 27.77 -2.55
C GLY A 22 20.28 28.49 -2.02
N LEU A 23 21.02 29.16 -2.90
CA LEU A 23 22.22 29.94 -2.52
C LEU A 23 21.89 31.08 -1.55
N VAL A 24 20.71 31.69 -1.68
CA VAL A 24 20.25 32.70 -0.72
C VAL A 24 19.97 32.05 0.64
N LEU A 25 19.32 30.87 0.69
CA LEU A 25 19.03 30.16 1.93
C LEU A 25 20.31 29.70 2.66
N ASP A 26 21.38 29.37 1.93
CA ASP A 26 22.69 29.02 2.50
C ASP A 26 23.25 30.16 3.38
N GLN A 27 23.02 31.43 3.00
CA GLN A 27 23.49 32.59 3.78
C GLN A 27 22.80 32.73 5.15
N TYR A 28 21.67 32.04 5.35
CA TYR A 28 20.92 32.01 6.60
C TYR A 28 21.31 30.83 7.50
N ILE A 29 22.34 30.07 7.11
CA ILE A 29 22.97 29.03 7.92
C ILE A 29 24.35 29.53 8.34
N LYS A 30 24.61 29.59 9.65
CA LYS A 30 25.91 30.00 10.19
C LYS A 30 26.49 28.88 11.03
N GLU A 31 27.64 28.39 10.62
CA GLU A 31 28.43 27.45 11.40
C GLU A 31 29.38 28.22 12.31
N ILE A 32 29.29 27.97 13.62
CA ILE A 32 30.13 28.59 14.64
C ILE A 32 31.01 27.49 15.24
N GLY A 33 32.32 27.72 15.25
CA GLY A 33 33.31 26.76 15.75
C GLY A 33 33.80 25.77 14.68
N SER A 34 34.92 25.10 14.97
CA SER A 34 35.48 24.07 14.09
C SER A 34 34.65 22.79 14.20
N VAL A 35 34.41 22.09 13.08
CA VAL A 35 33.65 20.82 13.02
C VAL A 35 34.15 19.77 14.03
N ASN A 36 35.41 19.86 14.46
CA ASN A 36 36.04 18.93 15.40
C ASN A 36 35.99 19.35 16.89
N SER A 37 35.47 20.53 17.23
CA SER A 37 35.35 20.98 18.62
C SER A 37 33.98 20.66 19.22
N THR A 38 33.92 20.49 20.55
CA THR A 38 32.66 20.33 21.30
C THR A 38 31.75 21.55 21.24
N ASP A 39 32.29 22.67 20.74
CA ASP A 39 31.62 23.95 20.60
C ASP A 39 31.07 24.18 19.18
N HIS A 40 31.09 23.16 18.31
CA HIS A 40 30.51 23.26 16.98
C HIS A 40 28.99 23.40 17.06
N GLU A 41 28.51 24.60 16.74
CA GLU A 41 27.11 24.98 16.75
C GLU A 41 26.69 25.45 15.34
N ILE A 42 25.60 24.87 14.82
CA ILE A 42 24.96 25.34 13.60
C ILE A 42 23.79 26.22 14.00
N VAL A 43 23.80 27.47 13.52
CA VAL A 43 22.76 28.47 13.77
C VAL A 43 21.93 28.66 12.51
N TYR A 44 20.64 28.40 12.63
CA TYR A 44 19.66 28.57 11.57
C TYR A 44 18.87 29.86 11.81
N ASP A 45 18.79 30.72 10.80
CA ASP A 45 17.97 31.93 10.79
C ASP A 45 16.74 31.73 9.90
N PHE A 46 15.56 31.67 10.54
CA PHE A 46 14.30 31.39 9.87
C PHE A 46 13.56 32.66 9.39
N THR A 47 14.14 33.85 9.54
CA THR A 47 13.50 35.12 9.14
C THR A 47 13.15 35.19 7.66
N ILE A 48 13.93 34.51 6.80
CA ILE A 48 13.64 34.38 5.37
C ILE A 48 12.51 33.40 5.04
N LEU A 49 12.15 32.50 5.95
CA LEU A 49 11.00 31.60 5.75
C LEU A 49 9.73 32.19 6.39
N GLN A 50 9.87 32.82 7.55
CA GLN A 50 8.77 33.41 8.30
C GLN A 50 9.18 34.76 8.89
N ARG A 51 8.49 35.82 8.45
CA ARG A 51 8.76 37.18 8.90
C ARG A 51 8.39 37.33 10.39
N PRO A 52 9.20 38.08 11.18
CA PRO A 52 8.79 38.47 12.52
C PRO A 52 7.60 39.46 12.45
N VAL A 53 6.50 39.10 13.12
CA VAL A 53 5.34 39.99 13.27
C VAL A 53 5.67 41.02 14.35
N SER A 54 5.55 42.31 14.03
CA SER A 54 5.72 43.40 14.98
C SER A 54 4.55 43.44 15.98
N ALA A 55 4.78 43.89 17.22
CA ALA A 55 3.78 43.87 18.29
C ALA A 55 2.46 44.63 17.96
N ASN A 56 2.49 45.53 16.97
CA ASN A 56 1.35 46.34 16.54
C ASN A 56 0.70 45.87 15.22
N GLU A 57 1.20 44.80 14.60
CA GLU A 57 0.63 44.24 13.36
C GLU A 57 -0.29 43.06 13.68
N PRO A 58 -1.44 42.90 12.99
CA PRO A 58 -2.26 41.72 13.15
C PRO A 58 -1.47 40.46 12.76
N PRO A 59 -1.74 39.30 13.41
CA PRO A 59 -1.04 38.05 13.12
C PRO A 59 -1.13 37.70 11.63
N GLN A 60 -0.02 37.22 11.07
CA GLN A 60 0.07 36.88 9.65
C GLN A 60 -0.99 35.84 9.28
N LYS A 61 -1.79 36.14 8.24
CA LYS A 61 -2.92 35.28 7.81
C LYS A 61 -2.48 33.89 7.33
N ASP A 62 -1.27 33.77 6.78
CA ASP A 62 -0.65 32.49 6.41
C ASP A 62 0.87 32.50 6.70
N PRO A 63 1.29 32.05 7.89
CA PRO A 63 2.69 32.14 8.34
C PRO A 63 3.66 31.21 7.58
N MET A 64 3.16 30.12 6.96
CA MET A 64 3.98 29.16 6.19
C MET A 64 3.83 29.32 4.68
N ARG A 65 3.35 30.48 4.20
CA ARG A 65 3.10 30.73 2.77
C ARG A 65 4.28 30.38 1.86
N ARG A 66 5.52 30.72 2.26
CA ARG A 66 6.73 30.41 1.47
C ARG A 66 6.96 28.91 1.30
N MET A 67 6.71 28.12 2.34
CA MET A 67 6.81 26.67 2.28
C MET A 67 5.69 26.05 1.44
N LYS A 68 4.46 26.55 1.58
CA LYS A 68 3.35 26.12 0.70
C LYS A 68 3.67 26.40 -0.76
N LEU A 69 4.23 27.56 -1.07
CA LEU A 69 4.63 27.92 -2.43
C LEU A 69 5.70 26.96 -3.00
N MET A 70 6.67 26.55 -2.18
CA MET A 70 7.68 25.55 -2.59
C MET A 70 7.05 24.19 -2.89
N VAL A 71 6.01 23.80 -2.14
CA VAL A 71 5.24 22.57 -2.36
C VAL A 71 4.37 22.66 -3.62
N GLU A 72 3.63 23.76 -3.79
CA GLU A 72 2.77 24.01 -4.96
C GLU A 72 3.55 24.02 -6.28
N LEU A 73 4.78 24.54 -6.24
CA LEU A 73 5.69 24.58 -7.39
C LEU A 73 6.56 23.31 -7.52
N GLN A 74 6.32 22.29 -6.69
CA GLN A 74 7.04 21.01 -6.70
C GLN A 74 8.58 21.17 -6.64
N ARG A 75 9.08 22.17 -5.89
CA ARG A 75 10.51 22.44 -5.74
C ARG A 75 11.14 21.51 -4.71
N GLY A 76 11.28 20.23 -5.07
CA GLY A 76 11.82 19.18 -4.18
C GLY A 76 13.20 19.50 -3.61
N GLU A 77 14.12 20.02 -4.43
CA GLU A 77 15.48 20.38 -3.99
C GLU A 77 15.48 21.45 -2.89
N LEU A 78 14.55 22.41 -2.97
CA LEU A 78 14.44 23.50 -2.01
C LEU A 78 13.77 23.05 -0.70
N LEU A 79 12.85 22.09 -0.77
CA LEU A 79 12.19 21.50 0.41
C LEU A 79 13.15 20.62 1.24
N VAL A 80 14.12 19.97 0.58
CA VAL A 80 15.14 19.13 1.22
C VAL A 80 16.32 19.97 1.74
N HIS A 81 16.37 21.27 1.41
CA HIS A 81 17.41 22.18 1.87
C HIS A 81 17.59 22.13 3.41
N PRO A 82 18.83 22.18 3.95
CA PRO A 82 19.09 22.06 5.39
C PRO A 82 18.34 23.09 6.25
N LEU A 83 18.17 24.32 5.77
CA LEU A 83 17.37 25.34 6.47
C LEU A 83 15.88 24.97 6.53
N CYS A 84 15.33 24.46 5.44
CA CYS A 84 13.93 24.07 5.31
C CYS A 84 13.60 22.86 6.19
N THR A 85 14.48 21.87 6.20
CA THR A 85 14.36 20.67 7.04
C THR A 85 14.52 21.01 8.52
N ALA A 86 15.50 21.84 8.88
CA ALA A 86 15.68 22.34 10.25
C ALA A 86 14.46 23.15 10.73
N TYR A 87 13.87 23.97 9.87
CA TYR A 87 12.65 24.73 10.18
C TYR A 87 11.45 23.81 10.49
N LEU A 88 11.22 22.79 9.64
CA LEU A 88 10.16 21.81 9.86
C LEU A 88 10.42 20.94 11.10
N GLU A 89 11.66 20.50 11.34
CA GLU A 89 12.07 19.75 12.53
C GLU A 89 11.83 20.58 13.80
N ARG A 90 12.14 21.88 13.76
CA ARG A 90 11.92 22.77 14.90
C ARG A 90 10.44 22.93 15.22
N LYS A 91 9.59 23.20 14.22
CA LYS A 91 8.14 23.31 14.42
C LYS A 91 7.51 22.00 14.88
N TRP A 92 7.98 20.90 14.31
CA TRP A 92 7.56 19.56 14.72
C TRP A 92 7.90 19.27 16.18
N THR A 93 9.12 19.54 16.62
CA THR A 93 9.55 19.30 18.00
C THR A 93 8.93 20.28 19.00
N ALA A 94 8.63 21.51 18.59
CA ALA A 94 8.02 22.52 19.44
C ALA A 94 6.55 22.19 19.78
N TYR A 95 5.72 21.91 18.78
CA TYR A 95 4.29 21.67 18.99
C TYR A 95 3.74 20.51 18.16
N GLY A 96 4.24 20.29 16.93
CA GLY A 96 3.66 19.31 16.00
C GLY A 96 3.58 17.90 16.59
N ARG A 97 4.66 17.42 17.22
CA ARG A 97 4.73 16.09 17.84
C ARG A 97 3.69 15.89 18.93
N TRP A 98 3.48 16.90 19.78
CA TRP A 98 2.53 16.81 20.89
C TRP A 98 1.08 16.84 20.41
N VAL A 99 0.77 17.74 19.47
CA VAL A 99 -0.57 17.80 18.86
C VAL A 99 -0.87 16.49 18.13
N GLN A 100 0.07 16.01 17.31
CA GLN A 100 -0.09 14.74 16.60
C GLN A 100 -0.24 13.55 17.56
N LEU A 101 0.51 13.52 18.66
CA LEU A 101 0.39 12.48 19.68
C LEU A 101 -1.00 12.50 20.33
N ILE A 102 -1.49 13.67 20.74
CA ILE A 102 -2.84 13.81 21.32
C ILE A 102 -3.91 13.34 20.34
N THR A 103 -3.84 13.76 19.07
CA THR A 103 -4.79 13.33 18.03
C THR A 103 -4.72 11.82 17.80
N THR A 104 -3.53 11.24 17.74
CA THR A 104 -3.35 9.79 17.53
C THR A 104 -3.88 9.00 18.73
N THR A 105 -3.62 9.46 19.95
CA THR A 105 -4.14 8.84 21.18
C THR A 105 -5.67 8.91 21.22
N TYR A 106 -6.28 10.03 20.83
CA TYR A 106 -7.73 10.15 20.71
C TYR A 106 -8.32 9.10 19.75
N PHE A 107 -7.77 8.98 18.54
CA PHE A 107 -8.23 7.99 17.57
C PHE A 107 -7.96 6.55 18.04
N ALA A 108 -6.86 6.30 18.75
CA ALA A 108 -6.57 4.98 19.34
C ALA A 108 -7.60 4.60 20.42
N ILE A 109 -7.99 5.54 21.29
CA ILE A 109 -9.03 5.33 22.32
C ILE A 109 -10.38 5.05 21.65
N LEU A 110 -10.75 5.85 20.64
CA LEU A 110 -11.99 5.64 19.89
C LEU A 110 -12.02 4.27 19.20
N MET A 111 -10.93 3.91 18.52
CA MET A 111 -10.77 2.62 17.85
C MET A 111 -10.85 1.45 18.85
N ALA A 112 -10.18 1.55 20.00
CA ALA A 112 -10.24 0.55 21.05
C ALA A 112 -11.64 0.41 21.64
N GLY A 113 -12.36 1.53 21.83
CA GLY A 113 -13.75 1.56 22.28
C GLY A 113 -14.69 0.86 21.30
N ILE A 114 -14.59 1.18 20.01
CA ILE A 114 -15.36 0.53 18.93
C ILE A 114 -15.04 -0.98 18.87
N THR A 115 -13.76 -1.35 18.93
CA THR A 115 -13.34 -2.77 18.87
C THR A 115 -13.87 -3.54 20.08
N SER A 116 -13.74 -2.98 21.28
CA SER A 116 -14.28 -3.58 22.52
C SER A 116 -15.79 -3.76 22.44
N LEU A 117 -16.51 -2.76 21.91
CA LEU A 117 -17.95 -2.84 21.74
C LEU A 117 -18.35 -3.95 20.76
N VAL A 118 -17.75 -3.96 19.56
CA VAL A 118 -18.08 -4.93 18.50
C VAL A 118 -17.73 -6.36 18.91
N VAL A 119 -16.56 -6.58 19.51
CA VAL A 119 -16.13 -7.91 19.97
C VAL A 119 -16.96 -8.41 21.15
N SER A 120 -17.51 -7.51 21.97
CA SER A 120 -18.42 -7.89 23.07
C SER A 120 -19.78 -8.40 22.59
N HIS A 121 -20.18 -8.04 21.37
CA HIS A 121 -21.39 -8.53 20.72
C HIS A 121 -21.12 -9.85 19.98
N ASN A 122 -21.88 -10.88 20.32
CA ASN A 122 -21.83 -12.13 19.56
C ASN A 122 -22.63 -11.98 18.25
N PRO A 123 -22.13 -12.48 17.11
CA PRO A 123 -22.88 -12.46 15.86
C PRO A 123 -24.13 -13.34 15.98
N ILE A 124 -25.31 -12.72 15.93
CA ILE A 124 -26.60 -13.43 15.99
C ILE A 124 -26.96 -13.85 14.57
N ARG A 125 -27.28 -15.14 14.36
CA ARG A 125 -27.73 -15.65 13.06
C ARG A 125 -28.98 -14.92 12.58
N HIS A 126 -29.12 -14.70 11.27
CA HIS A 126 -30.36 -14.19 10.70
C HIS A 126 -31.50 -15.17 11.03
N VAL A 127 -32.48 -14.72 11.82
CA VAL A 127 -33.70 -15.46 12.14
C VAL A 127 -34.88 -14.58 11.72
N GLU A 128 -35.84 -15.14 10.98
CA GLU A 128 -36.97 -14.37 10.42
C GLU A 128 -37.99 -13.91 11.46
N THR A 129 -37.98 -14.44 12.69
CA THR A 129 -38.97 -14.14 13.73
C THR A 129 -38.36 -13.38 14.91
N LEU A 130 -38.85 -12.16 15.16
CA LEU A 130 -38.44 -11.28 16.27
C LEU A 130 -38.50 -11.98 17.64
N ASP A 131 -39.51 -12.83 17.84
CA ASP A 131 -39.80 -13.52 19.10
C ASP A 131 -38.73 -14.56 19.49
N ARG A 132 -38.11 -15.20 18.48
CA ARG A 132 -36.97 -16.12 18.71
C ARG A 132 -35.67 -15.36 18.93
N ILE A 133 -35.52 -14.18 18.34
CA ILE A 133 -34.35 -13.31 18.53
C ILE A 133 -34.32 -12.80 19.97
N ALA A 134 -35.44 -12.30 20.51
CA ALA A 134 -35.52 -11.81 21.89
C ALA A 134 -35.09 -12.87 22.91
N ARG A 135 -35.56 -14.12 22.76
CA ARG A 135 -35.13 -15.24 23.62
C ARG A 135 -33.64 -15.58 23.50
N CYS A 136 -33.05 -15.42 22.30
CA CYS A 136 -31.61 -15.65 22.09
C CYS A 136 -30.75 -14.51 22.65
N SER A 137 -31.16 -13.26 22.47
CA SER A 137 -30.47 -12.11 23.06
C SER A 137 -30.52 -12.19 24.58
N ASP A 138 -31.67 -12.52 25.16
CA ASP A 138 -31.81 -12.68 26.61
C ASP A 138 -30.90 -13.79 27.13
N LEU A 139 -30.80 -14.92 26.43
CA LEU A 139 -29.91 -16.02 26.81
C LEU A 139 -28.42 -15.65 26.74
N ILE A 140 -28.01 -14.84 25.75
CA ILE A 140 -26.61 -14.43 25.53
C ILE A 140 -26.19 -13.26 26.44
N TYR A 141 -27.13 -12.36 26.76
CA TYR A 141 -26.92 -11.20 27.64
C TYR A 141 -27.51 -11.42 29.04
N THR A 142 -27.67 -12.68 29.46
CA THR A 142 -28.20 -13.09 30.78
C THR A 142 -27.42 -12.53 31.97
N SER A 143 -26.12 -12.27 31.82
CA SER A 143 -25.32 -11.69 32.90
C SER A 143 -25.54 -10.17 32.98
N PRO A 144 -26.15 -9.64 34.06
CA PRO A 144 -26.37 -8.20 34.21
C PRO A 144 -25.07 -7.40 34.17
N LYS A 145 -23.94 -8.03 34.57
CA LYS A 145 -22.60 -7.42 34.49
C LYS A 145 -22.15 -7.19 33.03
N LYS A 146 -22.42 -8.14 32.13
CA LYS A 146 -22.03 -8.04 30.71
C LYS A 146 -22.87 -6.99 30.00
N LEU A 147 -24.18 -6.95 30.27
CA LEU A 147 -25.08 -5.93 29.75
C LEU A 147 -24.66 -4.53 30.22
N TYR A 148 -24.40 -4.37 31.52
CA TYR A 148 -23.91 -3.10 32.08
C TYR A 148 -22.59 -2.64 31.42
N MET A 149 -21.62 -3.53 31.25
CA MET A 149 -20.35 -3.19 30.58
C MET A 149 -20.56 -2.72 29.13
N ILE A 150 -21.41 -3.43 28.37
CA ILE A 150 -21.72 -3.05 26.98
C ILE A 150 -22.41 -1.68 26.92
N THR A 151 -23.41 -1.44 27.78
CA THR A 151 -24.11 -0.15 27.83
C THR A 151 -23.17 1.00 28.19
N VAL A 152 -22.28 0.81 29.16
CA VAL A 152 -21.30 1.83 29.56
C VAL A 152 -20.33 2.13 28.41
N VAL A 153 -19.76 1.09 27.78
CA VAL A 153 -18.84 1.27 26.64
C VAL A 153 -19.55 1.94 25.46
N ALA A 154 -20.79 1.53 25.15
CA ALA A 154 -21.59 2.14 24.09
C ALA A 154 -21.89 3.62 24.36
N ALA A 155 -22.20 4.00 25.61
CA ALA A 155 -22.40 5.39 26.00
C ALA A 155 -21.12 6.23 25.86
N VAL A 156 -19.97 5.69 26.24
CA VAL A 156 -18.67 6.36 26.06
C VAL A 156 -18.36 6.55 24.57
N VAL A 157 -18.52 5.50 23.76
CA VAL A 157 -18.28 5.59 22.30
C VAL A 157 -19.26 6.57 21.65
N LEU A 158 -20.53 6.58 22.04
CA LEU A 158 -21.51 7.55 21.55
C LEU A 158 -21.07 8.99 21.89
N ALA A 159 -20.67 9.25 23.14
CA ALA A 159 -20.21 10.58 23.54
C ALA A 159 -18.97 11.03 22.74
N LEU A 160 -17.99 10.15 22.54
CA LEU A 160 -16.79 10.45 21.76
C LEU A 160 -17.10 10.71 20.28
N THR A 161 -17.98 9.92 19.67
CA THR A 161 -18.39 10.08 18.26
C THR A 161 -19.26 11.31 18.04
N CYS A 162 -20.13 11.67 18.98
CA CYS A 162 -20.87 12.94 18.96
C CYS A 162 -19.92 14.15 18.99
N ALA A 163 -18.89 14.12 19.83
CA ALA A 163 -17.89 15.18 19.87
C ALA A 163 -17.10 15.27 18.55
N ASP A 164 -16.71 14.12 17.98
CA ASP A 164 -16.00 14.03 16.71
C ASP A 164 -16.83 14.61 15.55
N ILE A 165 -18.10 14.20 15.44
CA ILE A 165 -19.03 14.73 14.43
C ILE A 165 -19.20 16.24 14.59
N SER A 166 -19.30 16.72 15.83
CA SER A 166 -19.44 18.16 16.09
C SER A 166 -18.22 18.95 15.60
N ILE A 167 -17.01 18.43 15.82
CA ILE A 167 -15.76 19.01 15.33
C ILE A 167 -15.71 18.98 13.79
N LYS A 168 -16.08 17.85 13.17
CA LYS A 168 -16.08 17.68 11.71
C LYS A 168 -17.11 18.56 11.02
N LEU A 169 -18.31 18.71 11.60
CA LEU A 169 -19.31 19.65 11.11
C LEU A 169 -18.79 21.09 11.16
N TRP A 170 -18.12 21.48 12.25
CA TRP A 170 -17.49 22.80 12.34
C TRP A 170 -16.40 23.00 11.27
N GLN A 171 -15.54 22.00 11.04
CA GLN A 171 -14.54 22.02 9.96
C GLN A 171 -15.19 22.12 8.58
N LEU A 172 -16.25 21.35 8.33
CA LEU A 172 -17.01 21.37 7.09
C LEU A 172 -17.63 22.75 6.82
N PHE A 173 -18.21 23.40 7.83
CA PHE A 173 -18.73 24.77 7.68
C PHE A 173 -17.62 25.80 7.42
N SER A 174 -16.47 25.65 8.08
CA SER A 174 -15.35 26.57 7.94
C SER A 174 -14.63 26.44 6.59
N GLN A 175 -14.39 25.21 6.11
CA GLN A 175 -13.61 24.91 4.90
C GLN A 175 -14.50 24.65 3.66
N ARG A 176 -15.82 24.53 3.84
CA ARG A 176 -16.82 24.32 2.77
C ARG A 176 -16.46 23.11 1.87
N LEU A 177 -16.47 23.30 0.55
CA LEU A 177 -16.18 22.25 -0.44
C LEU A 177 -14.70 21.87 -0.49
N GLU A 178 -13.80 22.66 0.10
CA GLU A 178 -12.37 22.33 0.15
C GLU A 178 -12.10 21.11 1.04
N TYR A 179 -12.93 20.90 2.07
CA TYR A 179 -12.86 19.76 2.97
C TYR A 179 -12.94 18.40 2.23
N PHE A 180 -13.78 18.32 1.19
CA PHE A 180 -14.02 17.09 0.44
C PHE A 180 -12.96 16.79 -0.63
N LYS A 181 -11.93 17.64 -0.82
CA LYS A 181 -10.84 17.34 -1.76
C LYS A 181 -9.95 16.20 -1.28
N GLU A 182 -9.84 15.99 0.04
CA GLU A 182 -8.99 14.95 0.61
C GLU A 182 -9.81 13.69 0.95
N MET A 183 -9.42 12.54 0.40
CA MET A 183 -10.08 11.25 0.64
C MET A 183 -10.06 10.82 2.11
N ASN A 184 -9.05 11.25 2.87
CA ASN A 184 -8.95 10.97 4.30
C ASN A 184 -10.10 11.61 5.09
N ASN A 185 -10.47 12.85 4.75
CA ASN A 185 -11.56 13.58 5.40
C ASN A 185 -12.91 12.91 5.15
N TYR A 186 -13.11 12.37 3.94
CA TYR A 186 -14.31 11.60 3.61
C TYR A 186 -14.42 10.31 4.44
N LEU A 187 -13.34 9.52 4.52
CA LEU A 187 -13.30 8.29 5.32
C LEU A 187 -13.50 8.57 6.80
N GLU A 188 -12.90 9.63 7.31
CA GLU A 188 -13.08 10.09 8.69
C GLU A 188 -14.54 10.47 8.98
N PHE A 189 -15.20 11.23 8.10
CA PHE A 189 -16.60 11.61 8.27
C PHE A 189 -17.54 10.40 8.18
N LEU A 190 -17.31 9.51 7.20
CA LEU A 190 -18.06 8.27 7.02
C LEU A 190 -17.96 7.37 8.25
N LEU A 191 -16.76 7.19 8.78
CA LEU A 191 -16.53 6.41 10.00
C LEU A 191 -17.31 6.98 11.19
N SER A 192 -17.26 8.30 11.40
CA SER A 192 -17.96 8.93 12.52
C SER A 192 -19.47 8.74 12.42
N LEU A 193 -20.04 8.91 11.22
CA LEU A 193 -21.47 8.72 10.98
C LEU A 193 -21.89 7.27 11.27
N LEU A 194 -21.17 6.28 10.71
CA LEU A 194 -21.50 4.88 10.92
C LEU A 194 -21.30 4.45 12.38
N ALA A 195 -20.27 4.95 13.06
CA ALA A 195 -20.01 4.68 14.47
C ALA A 195 -21.06 5.31 15.39
N LEU A 196 -21.57 6.51 15.07
CA LEU A 196 -22.68 7.14 15.77
C LEU A 196 -23.95 6.28 15.64
N VAL A 197 -24.31 5.88 14.42
CA VAL A 197 -25.49 5.05 14.18
C VAL A 197 -25.37 3.72 14.92
N TYR A 198 -24.20 3.06 14.85
CA TYR A 198 -23.95 1.80 15.54
C TYR A 198 -24.09 1.93 17.07
N SER A 199 -23.44 2.91 17.68
CA SER A 199 -23.50 3.12 19.14
C SER A 199 -24.90 3.54 19.61
N ALA A 200 -25.62 4.36 18.85
CA ALA A 200 -27.00 4.74 19.16
C ALA A 200 -27.98 3.55 19.10
N LEU A 201 -27.88 2.71 18.06
CA LEU A 201 -28.68 1.49 17.95
C LEU A 201 -28.40 0.51 19.09
N THR A 202 -27.14 0.43 19.54
CA THR A 202 -26.74 -0.42 20.68
C THR A 202 -27.43 0.04 21.96
N LEU A 203 -27.44 1.35 22.22
CA LEU A 203 -28.08 1.92 23.42
C LEU A 203 -29.61 1.84 23.38
N ALA A 204 -30.21 1.91 22.19
CA ALA A 204 -31.64 1.69 22.00
C ALA A 204 -32.05 0.21 22.14
N GLY A 205 -31.10 -0.72 22.31
CA GLY A 205 -31.37 -2.15 22.43
C GLY A 205 -31.75 -2.83 21.11
N HIS A 206 -31.58 -2.17 19.96
CA HIS A 206 -31.92 -2.71 18.64
C HIS A 206 -30.79 -3.60 18.10
N ILE A 207 -30.60 -4.77 18.71
CA ILE A 207 -29.58 -5.75 18.31
C ILE A 207 -30.16 -6.72 17.28
N THR A 208 -30.11 -6.34 15.99
CA THR A 208 -30.51 -7.19 14.87
C THR A 208 -29.29 -7.81 14.17
N HIS A 209 -29.50 -8.80 13.29
CA HIS A 209 -28.44 -9.36 12.44
C HIS A 209 -27.71 -8.28 11.61
N GLN A 210 -28.45 -7.30 11.08
CA GLN A 210 -27.89 -6.18 10.32
C GLN A 210 -27.04 -5.26 11.20
N HIS A 211 -27.43 -5.06 12.46
CA HIS A 211 -26.65 -4.29 13.42
C HIS A 211 -25.29 -4.94 13.70
N SER A 212 -25.24 -6.27 13.89
CA SER A 212 -23.96 -6.99 14.03
C SER A 212 -23.08 -6.85 12.79
N GLY A 213 -23.66 -6.93 11.59
CA GLY A 213 -22.95 -6.70 10.33
C GLY A 213 -22.39 -5.28 10.21
N LEU A 214 -23.18 -4.26 10.57
CA LEU A 214 -22.74 -2.86 10.62
C LEU A 214 -21.55 -2.67 11.58
N GLY A 215 -21.58 -3.32 12.75
CA GLY A 215 -20.47 -3.27 13.72
C GLY A 215 -19.14 -3.77 13.14
N VAL A 216 -19.16 -4.86 12.37
CA VAL A 216 -17.94 -5.39 11.71
C VAL A 216 -17.37 -4.39 10.71
N VAL A 217 -18.24 -3.75 9.90
CA VAL A 217 -17.82 -2.73 8.93
C VAL A 217 -17.23 -1.51 9.64
N VAL A 218 -17.89 -1.03 10.71
CA VAL A 218 -17.40 0.09 11.52
C VAL A 218 -16.05 -0.21 12.15
N MET A 219 -15.86 -1.42 12.70
CA MET A 219 -14.58 -1.85 13.27
C MET A 219 -13.48 -1.89 12.20
N PHE A 220 -13.74 -2.47 11.04
CA PHE A 220 -12.76 -2.50 9.94
C PHE A 220 -12.36 -1.10 9.48
N LEU A 221 -13.35 -0.22 9.26
CA LEU A 221 -13.10 1.17 8.88
C LEU A 221 -12.34 1.94 9.97
N ALA A 222 -12.58 1.66 11.25
CA ALA A 222 -11.84 2.27 12.36
C ALA A 222 -10.35 1.91 12.33
N TRP A 223 -10.03 0.63 12.13
CA TRP A 223 -8.64 0.17 11.99
C TRP A 223 -7.98 0.74 10.73
N PHE A 224 -8.69 0.76 9.60
CA PHE A 224 -8.17 1.36 8.37
C PHE A 224 -7.91 2.86 8.51
N ASN A 225 -8.83 3.59 9.14
CA ASN A 225 -8.64 5.02 9.43
C ASN A 225 -7.46 5.27 10.37
N PHE A 226 -7.24 4.40 11.36
CA PHE A 226 -6.06 4.47 12.22
C PHE A 226 -4.76 4.27 11.43
N LEU A 227 -4.73 3.33 10.47
CA LEU A 227 -3.60 3.15 9.56
C LEU A 227 -3.32 4.42 8.73
N LEU A 228 -4.36 5.11 8.24
CA LEU A 228 -4.20 6.39 7.54
C LEU A 228 -3.64 7.50 8.44
N GLN A 229 -4.05 7.54 9.70
CA GLN A 229 -3.51 8.50 10.68
C GLN A 229 -2.01 8.29 10.94
N MET A 230 -1.53 7.05 10.82
CA MET A 230 -0.09 6.72 10.93
C MET A 230 0.76 7.30 9.80
N MET A 231 0.16 7.75 8.68
CA MET A 231 0.87 8.47 7.59
C MET A 231 1.58 9.73 8.07
N ARG A 232 1.12 10.36 9.16
CA ARG A 232 1.67 11.62 9.66
C ARG A 232 2.94 11.46 10.48
N PHE A 233 3.31 10.23 10.86
CA PHE A 233 4.59 9.97 11.54
C PHE A 233 5.71 9.78 10.51
N GLY A 234 6.83 10.48 10.67
CA GLY A 234 7.91 10.47 9.66
C GLY A 234 8.45 9.07 9.32
N HIS A 235 8.66 8.19 10.31
CA HIS A 235 9.20 6.84 10.06
C HIS A 235 8.15 5.88 9.50
N VAL A 236 7.01 5.76 10.17
CA VAL A 236 5.94 4.80 9.78
C VAL A 236 5.19 5.27 8.53
N GLY A 237 5.03 6.58 8.36
CA GLY A 237 4.22 7.17 7.32
C GLY A 237 4.76 6.96 5.91
N ILE A 238 6.09 6.85 5.74
CA ILE A 238 6.70 6.46 4.46
C ILE A 238 6.16 5.10 4.02
N PHE A 239 6.18 4.10 4.90
CA PHE A 239 5.70 2.77 4.59
C PHE A 239 4.20 2.75 4.26
N VAL A 240 3.38 3.50 5.01
CA VAL A 240 1.94 3.58 4.76
C VAL A 240 1.63 4.26 3.42
N VAL A 241 2.26 5.40 3.12
CA VAL A 241 2.07 6.10 1.84
C VAL A 241 2.55 5.24 0.66
N MET A 242 3.68 4.56 0.81
CA MET A 242 4.17 3.61 -0.19
C MET A 242 3.18 2.46 -0.40
N PHE A 243 2.67 1.85 0.68
CA PHE A 243 1.66 0.79 0.61
C PHE A 243 0.40 1.23 -0.15
N LEU A 244 -0.16 2.41 0.17
CA LEU A 244 -1.35 2.92 -0.52
C LEU A 244 -1.10 3.23 -2.00
N ASN A 245 0.10 3.72 -2.34
CA ASN A 245 0.48 3.96 -3.72
C ASN A 245 0.62 2.63 -4.49
N VAL A 246 1.31 1.64 -3.92
CA VAL A 246 1.44 0.29 -4.52
C VAL A 246 0.06 -0.35 -4.68
N PHE A 247 -0.79 -0.27 -3.66
CA PHE A 247 -2.17 -0.77 -3.73
C PHE A 247 -2.95 -0.12 -4.88
N ALA A 248 -2.83 1.20 -5.07
CA ALA A 248 -3.46 1.90 -6.17
C ALA A 248 -2.90 1.49 -7.55
N THR A 249 -1.58 1.29 -7.66
CA THR A 249 -0.93 0.82 -8.90
C THR A 249 -1.36 -0.60 -9.26
N VAL A 250 -1.35 -1.52 -8.29
CA VAL A 250 -1.81 -2.89 -8.45
C VAL A 250 -3.30 -2.92 -8.81
N GLY A 251 -4.14 -2.10 -8.15
CA GLY A 251 -5.56 -2.01 -8.45
C GLY A 251 -5.85 -1.57 -9.89
N LYS A 252 -5.15 -0.55 -10.39
CA LYS A 252 -5.25 -0.11 -11.80
C LYS A 252 -4.86 -1.23 -12.77
N CYS A 253 -3.83 -1.99 -12.44
CA CYS A 253 -3.34 -3.09 -13.25
C CYS A 253 -4.33 -4.27 -13.27
N LEU A 254 -4.89 -4.63 -12.12
CA LEU A 254 -5.90 -5.68 -11.98
C LEU A 254 -7.17 -5.39 -12.78
N ILE A 255 -7.59 -4.13 -12.90
CA ILE A 255 -8.75 -3.76 -13.73
C ILE A 255 -8.55 -4.18 -15.19
N VAL A 256 -7.33 -4.03 -15.74
CA VAL A 256 -7.02 -4.44 -17.12
C VAL A 256 -7.07 -5.96 -17.26
N PHE A 257 -6.50 -6.70 -16.29
CA PHE A 257 -6.48 -8.17 -16.32
C PHE A 257 -7.79 -8.83 -15.89
N SER A 258 -8.74 -8.06 -15.36
CA SER A 258 -10.04 -8.57 -14.92
C SER A 258 -10.81 -9.29 -16.04
N LEU A 259 -10.65 -8.89 -17.30
CA LEU A 259 -11.29 -9.54 -18.44
C LEU A 259 -10.83 -11.00 -18.62
N VAL A 260 -9.52 -11.24 -18.50
CA VAL A 260 -8.93 -12.58 -18.59
C VAL A 260 -9.38 -13.42 -17.40
N PHE A 261 -9.34 -12.84 -16.21
CA PHE A 261 -9.83 -13.47 -14.99
C PHE A 261 -11.30 -13.90 -15.09
N VAL A 262 -12.20 -13.01 -15.52
CA VAL A 262 -13.63 -13.31 -15.68
C VAL A 262 -13.85 -14.39 -16.74
N ALA A 263 -13.10 -14.37 -17.85
CA ALA A 263 -13.21 -15.41 -18.88
C ALA A 263 -12.88 -16.81 -18.33
N PHE A 264 -11.80 -16.95 -17.56
CA PHE A 264 -11.47 -18.22 -16.89
C PHE A 264 -12.50 -18.59 -15.83
N ALA A 265 -12.97 -17.65 -15.02
CA ALA A 265 -13.96 -17.89 -13.98
C ALA A 265 -15.30 -18.42 -14.51
N LEU A 266 -15.77 -17.85 -15.62
CA LEU A 266 -16.99 -18.32 -16.28
C LEU A 266 -16.77 -19.65 -17.00
N SER A 267 -15.59 -19.86 -17.59
CA SER A 267 -15.26 -21.14 -18.22
C SER A 267 -15.21 -22.28 -17.19
N PHE A 268 -14.56 -22.05 -16.04
CA PHE A 268 -14.53 -23.01 -14.93
C PHE A 268 -15.90 -23.20 -14.28
N HIS A 269 -16.73 -22.16 -14.19
CA HIS A 269 -18.12 -22.30 -13.74
C HIS A 269 -18.88 -23.32 -14.61
N VAL A 270 -18.74 -23.25 -15.93
CA VAL A 270 -19.40 -24.19 -16.85
C VAL A 270 -18.77 -25.59 -16.77
N LEU A 271 -17.45 -25.66 -16.69
CA LEU A 271 -16.69 -26.89 -16.79
C LEU A 271 -16.76 -27.79 -15.55
N PHE A 272 -16.82 -27.16 -14.37
CA PHE A 272 -16.97 -27.84 -13.08
C PHE A 272 -18.41 -27.83 -12.57
N ARG A 273 -19.38 -27.41 -13.40
CA ARG A 273 -20.80 -27.51 -13.05
C ARG A 273 -21.23 -28.96 -13.02
N ILE A 274 -21.87 -29.35 -11.91
CA ILE A 274 -22.43 -30.69 -11.75
C ILE A 274 -23.95 -30.50 -11.65
N PRO A 275 -24.76 -31.28 -12.38
CA PRO A 275 -26.22 -31.23 -12.23
C PRO A 275 -26.62 -31.52 -10.77
N GLU A 276 -27.66 -30.85 -10.26
CA GLU A 276 -28.14 -31.09 -8.91
C GLU A 276 -28.76 -32.49 -8.80
N TYR A 277 -28.26 -33.30 -7.84
CA TYR A 277 -28.77 -34.65 -7.58
C TYR A 277 -30.28 -34.68 -7.30
N LYS A 278 -30.84 -33.64 -6.68
CA LYS A 278 -32.27 -33.52 -6.39
C LYS A 278 -33.13 -33.46 -7.64
N ASP A 279 -32.63 -32.86 -8.71
CA ASP A 279 -33.37 -32.80 -9.96
C ASP A 279 -33.30 -34.15 -10.67
N PHE A 280 -32.15 -34.82 -10.63
CA PHE A 280 -32.01 -36.18 -11.13
C PHE A 280 -32.98 -37.18 -10.47
N VAL A 281 -33.17 -37.13 -9.15
CA VAL A 281 -34.12 -38.00 -8.43
C VAL A 281 -35.58 -37.70 -8.80
N LYS A 282 -35.93 -36.51 -9.28
CA LYS A 282 -37.30 -36.20 -9.71
C LYS A 282 -37.65 -36.79 -11.08
N LEU A 283 -36.66 -37.19 -11.88
CA LEU A 283 -36.89 -37.77 -13.21
C LEU A 283 -37.45 -39.20 -13.11
N THR A 284 -38.26 -39.58 -14.12
CA THR A 284 -38.74 -40.96 -14.30
C THR A 284 -37.57 -41.92 -14.54
N ALA A 285 -37.75 -43.22 -14.30
CA ALA A 285 -36.68 -44.21 -14.48
C ALA A 285 -36.11 -44.23 -15.91
N GLU A 286 -36.95 -44.01 -16.92
CA GLU A 286 -36.52 -43.91 -18.32
C GLU A 286 -35.71 -42.65 -18.60
N ASP A 287 -36.11 -41.50 -18.04
CA ASP A 287 -35.39 -40.25 -18.23
C ASP A 287 -34.07 -40.21 -17.44
N ARG A 288 -34.00 -40.90 -16.29
CA ARG A 288 -32.74 -41.09 -15.53
C ARG A 288 -31.69 -41.83 -16.35
N ALA A 289 -32.06 -42.92 -17.04
CA ALA A 289 -31.15 -43.67 -17.89
C ALA A 289 -30.56 -42.79 -19.02
N LYS A 290 -31.39 -41.95 -19.65
CA LYS A 290 -30.95 -40.99 -20.67
C LYS A 290 -29.99 -39.93 -20.10
N VAL A 291 -30.24 -39.45 -18.88
CA VAL A 291 -29.39 -38.43 -18.23
C VAL A 291 -28.08 -39.02 -17.72
N GLU A 292 -28.05 -40.27 -17.25
CA GLU A 292 -26.81 -40.98 -16.91
C GLU A 292 -25.88 -41.18 -18.12
N ASP A 293 -26.44 -41.33 -19.32
CA ASP A 293 -25.67 -41.40 -20.57
C ASP A 293 -25.11 -40.04 -20.98
N CYS A 294 -25.84 -38.95 -20.72
CA CYS A 294 -25.38 -37.59 -20.99
C CYS A 294 -24.34 -37.10 -19.97
N PHE A 295 -24.40 -37.55 -18.72
CA PHE A 295 -23.54 -37.10 -17.64
C PHE A 295 -22.88 -38.28 -16.95
N THR A 296 -21.63 -38.56 -17.33
CA THR A 296 -20.80 -39.64 -16.77
C THR A 296 -20.65 -39.54 -15.25
N ALA A 297 -20.67 -38.31 -14.70
CA ALA A 297 -20.65 -38.06 -13.27
C ALA A 297 -21.85 -38.68 -12.52
N HIS A 298 -23.03 -38.70 -13.13
CA HIS A 298 -24.24 -39.25 -12.50
C HIS A 298 -24.25 -40.78 -12.48
N ARG A 299 -23.68 -41.42 -13.51
CA ARG A 299 -23.60 -42.88 -13.61
C ARG A 299 -22.86 -43.50 -12.43
N ARG A 300 -21.75 -42.91 -11.97
CA ARG A 300 -20.98 -43.41 -10.82
C ARG A 300 -21.60 -43.04 -9.48
N PHE A 301 -22.21 -41.86 -9.36
CA PHE A 301 -22.96 -41.46 -8.17
C PHE A 301 -24.15 -42.41 -7.90
N SER A 302 -24.90 -42.77 -8.95
CA SER A 302 -26.02 -43.72 -8.93
C SER A 302 -25.55 -45.14 -8.54
N ALA A 303 -24.41 -45.60 -9.09
CA ALA A 303 -23.81 -46.89 -8.75
C ALA A 303 -23.35 -47.01 -7.27
N MET A 304 -23.05 -45.89 -6.61
CA MET A 304 -22.66 -45.83 -5.19
C MET A 304 -23.85 -45.65 -4.22
N ALA A 305 -25.03 -45.28 -4.74
CA ALA A 305 -26.23 -44.98 -3.95
C ALA A 305 -27.17 -46.15 -3.60
N PRO A 306 -26.89 -47.46 -3.78
CA PRO A 306 -27.92 -48.45 -3.52
C PRO A 306 -28.16 -48.71 -2.01
N ASN A 307 -27.30 -48.26 -1.08
CA ASN A 307 -27.47 -48.67 0.33
C ASN A 307 -27.06 -47.71 1.47
N ASN A 308 -26.52 -46.51 1.23
CA ASN A 308 -26.23 -45.56 2.31
C ASN A 308 -26.72 -44.15 1.98
N THR A 309 -27.68 -43.66 2.78
CA THR A 309 -28.15 -42.26 2.80
C THR A 309 -27.20 -41.32 3.54
N GLU A 310 -25.98 -41.75 3.88
CA GLU A 310 -24.98 -40.92 4.55
C GLU A 310 -24.01 -40.32 3.54
N ASN A 311 -24.19 -39.03 3.28
CA ASN A 311 -23.15 -38.04 2.97
C ASN A 311 -21.97 -38.52 2.12
N THR A 312 -22.23 -38.87 0.86
CA THR A 312 -21.20 -38.70 -0.19
C THR A 312 -20.99 -37.20 -0.35
N ASN A 313 -20.10 -36.65 0.48
CA ASN A 313 -19.68 -35.26 0.37
C ASN A 313 -19.05 -35.09 -1.01
N VAL A 314 -19.82 -34.55 -1.95
CA VAL A 314 -19.26 -33.89 -3.14
C VAL A 314 -18.10 -33.05 -2.61
N ALA A 315 -16.88 -33.29 -3.11
CA ALA A 315 -15.70 -32.54 -2.68
C ALA A 315 -16.11 -31.07 -2.58
N MET A 316 -16.02 -30.51 -1.36
CA MET A 316 -16.47 -29.16 -1.00
C MET A 316 -15.99 -28.11 -2.02
N GLU A 317 -14.86 -28.42 -2.66
CA GLU A 317 -14.20 -27.70 -3.72
C GLU A 317 -15.03 -27.50 -5.00
N LEU A 318 -15.74 -28.53 -5.50
CA LEU A 318 -16.58 -28.39 -6.70
C LEU A 318 -17.93 -27.72 -6.43
N GLN A 319 -18.35 -27.63 -5.16
CA GLN A 319 -19.59 -26.93 -4.80
C GLN A 319 -19.48 -25.42 -5.06
N SER A 320 -18.28 -24.86 -4.91
CA SER A 320 -18.02 -23.44 -5.17
C SER A 320 -18.31 -23.05 -6.63
N PHE A 321 -18.09 -23.96 -7.57
CA PHE A 321 -18.35 -23.72 -8.99
C PHE A 321 -19.82 -23.82 -9.40
N GLN A 322 -20.74 -24.23 -8.51
CA GLN A 322 -22.17 -24.30 -8.85
C GLN A 322 -22.85 -22.93 -8.89
N TYR A 323 -22.31 -21.95 -8.16
CA TYR A 323 -22.83 -20.58 -8.13
C TYR A 323 -21.85 -19.64 -8.79
N ILE A 324 -22.32 -18.76 -9.68
CA ILE A 324 -21.46 -17.85 -10.44
C ILE A 324 -20.58 -16.96 -9.54
N GLY A 325 -21.13 -16.45 -8.44
CA GLY A 325 -20.39 -15.62 -7.48
C GLY A 325 -19.31 -16.39 -6.72
N LEU A 326 -19.61 -17.64 -6.33
CA LEU A 326 -18.63 -18.50 -5.65
C LEU A 326 -17.57 -19.03 -6.62
N SER A 327 -17.90 -19.22 -7.90
CA SER A 327 -16.92 -19.54 -8.94
C SER A 327 -15.93 -18.40 -9.15
N LEU A 328 -16.42 -17.16 -9.23
CA LEU A 328 -15.57 -15.96 -9.26
C LEU A 328 -14.67 -15.87 -8.02
N PHE A 329 -15.21 -16.12 -6.84
CA PHE A 329 -14.41 -16.14 -5.62
C PHE A 329 -13.37 -17.27 -5.61
N LYS A 330 -13.75 -18.50 -5.99
CA LYS A 330 -12.83 -19.64 -6.03
C LYS A 330 -11.70 -19.42 -7.02
N THR A 331 -12.01 -18.90 -8.20
CA THR A 331 -10.99 -18.55 -9.21
C THR A 331 -10.08 -17.43 -8.76
N LEU A 332 -10.56 -16.49 -7.94
CA LEU A 332 -9.71 -15.45 -7.33
C LEU A 332 -8.72 -16.07 -6.34
N MET A 333 -9.18 -17.01 -5.48
CA MET A 333 -8.29 -17.73 -4.57
C MET A 333 -7.25 -18.56 -5.33
N MET A 334 -7.66 -19.21 -6.43
CA MET A 334 -6.75 -19.93 -7.32
C MET A 334 -5.75 -18.99 -8.02
N MET A 335 -6.14 -17.74 -8.34
CA MET A 335 -5.24 -16.73 -8.88
C MET A 335 -4.13 -16.34 -7.89
N LEU A 336 -4.44 -16.30 -6.60
CA LEU A 336 -3.47 -16.00 -5.52
C LEU A 336 -2.48 -17.14 -5.25
N GLY A 337 -2.68 -18.31 -5.86
CA GLY A 337 -1.82 -19.48 -5.72
C GLY A 337 -2.35 -20.55 -4.75
N GLU A 338 -3.59 -20.42 -4.27
CA GLU A 338 -4.24 -21.48 -3.49
C GLU A 338 -4.83 -22.54 -4.45
N TYR A 339 -4.04 -23.59 -4.74
CA TYR A 339 -4.45 -24.66 -5.66
C TYR A 339 -4.77 -25.97 -4.96
N GLU A 340 -6.06 -26.26 -4.82
CA GLU A 340 -6.53 -27.60 -4.49
C GLU A 340 -6.66 -28.47 -5.74
N HIS A 341 -5.55 -28.65 -6.46
CA HIS A 341 -5.47 -29.38 -7.73
C HIS A 341 -5.85 -30.87 -7.58
N THR A 342 -5.55 -31.46 -6.42
CA THR A 342 -5.91 -32.84 -6.12
C THR A 342 -7.43 -33.04 -6.09
N ALA A 343 -8.15 -32.21 -5.34
CA ALA A 343 -9.60 -32.32 -5.18
C ALA A 343 -10.38 -31.81 -6.40
N THR A 344 -9.83 -30.82 -7.14
CA THR A 344 -10.54 -30.20 -8.27
C THR A 344 -10.34 -30.91 -9.61
N VAL A 345 -9.16 -31.52 -9.85
CA VAL A 345 -8.80 -32.09 -11.16
C VAL A 345 -8.35 -33.55 -11.06
N ILE A 346 -7.45 -33.90 -10.13
CA ILE A 346 -6.84 -35.24 -10.09
C ILE A 346 -7.83 -36.31 -9.64
N GLU A 347 -8.53 -36.07 -8.52
CA GLU A 347 -9.47 -37.01 -7.94
C GLU A 347 -10.68 -37.27 -8.87
N PRO A 348 -11.26 -36.26 -9.56
CA PRO A 348 -12.26 -36.48 -10.61
C PRO A 348 -11.76 -37.15 -11.90
N LEU A 349 -10.44 -37.20 -12.13
CA LEU A 349 -9.84 -37.74 -13.37
C LEU A 349 -9.30 -39.16 -13.19
N ILE A 350 -8.65 -39.45 -12.06
CA ILE A 350 -7.90 -40.68 -11.80
C ILE A 350 -8.40 -41.40 -10.53
N GLY A 351 -8.92 -40.64 -9.56
CA GLY A 351 -9.44 -41.22 -8.32
C GLY A 351 -10.69 -42.07 -8.57
N ASP A 352 -10.89 -43.10 -7.75
CA ASP A 352 -12.16 -43.84 -7.64
C ASP A 352 -13.26 -42.98 -6.98
N SER A 353 -13.32 -41.70 -7.35
CA SER A 353 -14.32 -40.76 -6.86
C SER A 353 -15.64 -40.94 -7.62
N PRO A 354 -16.78 -40.65 -6.97
CA PRO A 354 -18.10 -40.81 -7.58
C PRO A 354 -18.40 -39.76 -8.66
N ILE A 355 -17.52 -38.78 -8.89
CA ILE A 355 -17.75 -37.62 -9.76
C ILE A 355 -16.64 -37.55 -10.80
N THR A 356 -17.00 -37.74 -12.07
CA THR A 356 -16.08 -37.59 -13.20
C THR A 356 -16.28 -36.25 -13.91
N LEU A 357 -15.22 -35.67 -14.47
CA LEU A 357 -15.32 -34.45 -15.28
C LEU A 357 -16.04 -34.72 -16.61
N ASN A 358 -16.94 -33.82 -17.01
CA ASN A 358 -17.67 -33.93 -18.28
C ASN A 358 -16.75 -33.79 -19.51
N PHE A 359 -15.76 -32.89 -19.43
CA PHE A 359 -14.85 -32.58 -20.55
C PHE A 359 -13.37 -32.63 -20.11
N PRO A 360 -12.82 -33.82 -19.77
CA PRO A 360 -11.53 -33.95 -19.10
C PRO A 360 -10.35 -33.33 -19.86
N ILE A 361 -10.31 -33.47 -21.19
CA ILE A 361 -9.25 -32.90 -22.03
C ILE A 361 -9.31 -31.37 -22.04
N ILE A 362 -10.51 -30.80 -22.23
CA ILE A 362 -10.71 -29.35 -22.25
C ILE A 362 -10.39 -28.77 -20.87
N THR A 363 -10.83 -29.44 -19.79
CA THR A 363 -10.49 -29.07 -18.41
C THR A 363 -9.00 -29.03 -18.18
N LEU A 364 -8.27 -30.07 -18.57
CA LEU A 364 -6.82 -30.11 -18.36
C LEU A 364 -6.10 -29.02 -19.16
N LEU A 365 -6.46 -28.82 -20.43
CA LEU A 365 -5.87 -27.77 -21.27
C LEU A 365 -6.14 -26.36 -20.70
N LEU A 366 -7.39 -26.08 -20.32
CA LEU A 366 -7.78 -24.78 -19.78
C LEU A 366 -7.16 -24.55 -18.39
N TYR A 367 -7.02 -25.59 -17.58
CA TYR A 367 -6.39 -25.53 -16.26
C TYR A 367 -4.88 -25.26 -16.37
N VAL A 368 -4.17 -25.94 -17.29
CA VAL A 368 -2.76 -25.65 -17.57
C VAL A 368 -2.57 -24.23 -18.07
N ALA A 369 -3.43 -23.77 -19.00
CA ALA A 369 -3.41 -22.39 -19.49
C ALA A 369 -3.66 -21.37 -18.37
N PHE A 370 -4.59 -21.65 -17.47
CA PHE A 370 -4.89 -20.82 -16.31
C PHE A 370 -3.69 -20.68 -15.37
N VAL A 371 -3.04 -21.78 -14.99
CA VAL A 371 -1.87 -21.79 -14.09
C VAL A 371 -0.73 -20.96 -14.67
N PHE A 372 -0.53 -21.03 -15.98
CA PHE A 372 0.50 -20.24 -16.65
C PHE A 372 0.12 -18.75 -16.74
N LEU A 373 -1.10 -18.43 -17.15
CA LEU A 373 -1.51 -17.05 -17.45
C LEU A 373 -1.82 -16.22 -16.19
N LEU A 374 -2.60 -16.75 -15.24
CA LEU A 374 -3.04 -15.96 -14.09
C LEU A 374 -1.98 -16.00 -12.96
N PRO A 375 -1.69 -17.12 -12.29
CA PRO A 375 -0.77 -17.09 -11.16
C PRO A 375 0.70 -16.92 -11.52
N ILE A 376 1.18 -17.45 -12.65
CA ILE A 376 2.60 -17.30 -13.02
C ILE A 376 2.81 -15.96 -13.71
N ILE A 377 2.18 -15.71 -14.86
CA ILE A 377 2.43 -14.48 -15.62
C ILE A 377 1.90 -13.26 -14.88
N ILE A 378 0.62 -13.22 -14.49
CA ILE A 378 0.05 -12.00 -13.90
C ILE A 378 0.64 -11.73 -12.51
N MET A 379 0.84 -12.71 -11.63
CA MET A 379 1.44 -12.40 -10.32
C MET A 379 2.89 -11.92 -10.46
N ASN A 380 3.70 -12.54 -11.32
CA ASN A 380 5.06 -12.07 -11.55
C ASN A 380 5.10 -10.68 -12.21
N LEU A 381 4.14 -10.38 -13.07
CA LEU A 381 4.00 -9.05 -13.64
C LEU A 381 3.58 -8.01 -12.59
N LEU A 382 2.61 -8.33 -11.72
CA LEU A 382 2.18 -7.44 -10.64
C LEU A 382 3.31 -7.17 -9.65
N ILE A 383 4.08 -8.21 -9.29
CA ILE A 383 5.29 -8.08 -8.47
C ILE A 383 6.33 -7.22 -9.21
N GLY A 384 6.58 -7.49 -10.50
CA GLY A 384 7.52 -6.74 -11.32
C GLY A 384 7.17 -5.24 -11.44
N LEU A 385 5.89 -4.92 -11.56
CA LEU A 385 5.40 -3.54 -11.58
C LEU A 385 5.54 -2.87 -10.21
N ALA A 386 5.21 -3.58 -9.13
CA ALA A 386 5.34 -3.06 -7.77
C ALA A 386 6.82 -2.79 -7.39
N VAL A 387 7.73 -3.70 -7.76
CA VAL A 387 9.16 -3.58 -7.50
C VAL A 387 9.81 -2.56 -8.43
N GLY A 388 9.45 -2.54 -9.71
CA GLY A 388 9.99 -1.58 -10.69
C GLY A 388 9.65 -0.12 -10.38
N ASP A 389 8.49 0.14 -9.77
CA ASP A 389 8.05 1.48 -9.41
C ASP A 389 8.47 1.90 -7.98
N ILE A 390 9.07 0.99 -7.18
CA ILE A 390 9.27 1.23 -5.74
C ILE A 390 10.14 2.45 -5.43
N ASP A 391 11.16 2.72 -6.25
CA ASP A 391 12.08 3.84 -6.04
C ASP A 391 11.45 5.18 -6.40
N ASN A 392 10.67 5.22 -7.50
CA ASN A 392 9.91 6.40 -7.89
C ASN A 392 8.79 6.68 -6.88
N VAL A 393 8.09 5.64 -6.44
CA VAL A 393 7.08 5.71 -5.38
C VAL A 393 7.70 6.19 -4.07
N ARG A 394 8.91 5.76 -3.72
CA ARG A 394 9.63 6.26 -2.53
C ARG A 394 9.93 7.76 -2.63
N LYS A 395 10.51 8.22 -3.74
CA LYS A 395 10.80 9.65 -3.96
C LYS A 395 9.51 10.50 -3.91
N SER A 396 8.47 10.02 -4.58
CA SER A 396 7.14 10.65 -4.57
C SER A 396 6.52 10.66 -3.17
N ALA A 397 6.65 9.57 -2.41
CA ALA A 397 6.15 9.46 -1.04
C ALA A 397 6.83 10.46 -0.10
N VAL A 398 8.16 10.61 -0.19
CA VAL A 398 8.90 11.61 0.60
C VAL A 398 8.38 13.02 0.31
N HIS A 399 8.21 13.37 -0.97
CA HIS A 399 7.67 14.68 -1.34
C HIS A 399 6.24 14.88 -0.82
N ARG A 400 5.39 13.86 -0.96
CA ARG A 400 4.01 13.87 -0.46
C ARG A 400 3.95 14.02 1.06
N LEU A 401 4.85 13.38 1.81
CA LEU A 401 4.91 13.49 3.27
C LEU A 401 5.36 14.88 3.72
N ILE A 402 6.39 15.45 3.09
CA ILE A 402 6.82 16.82 3.38
C ILE A 402 5.68 17.81 3.07
N SER A 403 5.01 17.63 1.93
CA SER A 403 3.83 18.41 1.55
C SER A 403 2.73 18.33 2.61
N GLN A 404 2.33 17.12 3.02
CA GLN A 404 1.32 16.90 4.06
C GLN A 404 1.74 17.52 5.40
N GLN A 405 3.00 17.41 5.79
CA GLN A 405 3.54 18.02 7.01
C GLN A 405 3.47 19.55 6.94
N VAL A 406 3.83 20.15 5.81
CA VAL A 406 3.78 21.61 5.59
C VAL A 406 2.33 22.11 5.66
N TYR A 407 1.41 21.49 4.93
CA TYR A 407 0.00 21.88 4.93
C TYR A 407 -0.62 21.74 6.32
N TRP A 408 -0.38 20.61 6.99
CA TRP A 408 -0.89 20.37 8.34
C TRP A 408 -0.34 21.36 9.36
N LEU A 409 0.97 21.63 9.36
CA LEU A 409 1.58 22.64 10.23
C LEU A 409 1.01 24.03 9.96
N ALA A 410 0.79 24.36 8.68
CA ALA A 410 0.29 25.68 8.28
C ALA A 410 -1.18 25.91 8.64
N GLU A 411 -2.00 24.87 8.70
CA GLU A 411 -3.37 24.98 9.21
C GLU A 411 -3.42 25.09 10.74
N LEU A 412 -2.46 24.44 11.40
CA LEU A 412 -2.36 24.42 12.86
C LEU A 412 -1.78 25.73 13.42
N GLU A 413 -0.84 26.34 12.70
CA GLU A 413 -0.08 27.49 13.19
C GLU A 413 -0.94 28.73 13.51
N PRO A 414 -1.89 29.18 12.67
CA PRO A 414 -2.77 30.31 13.02
C PRO A 414 -3.57 30.07 14.29
N LYS A 415 -4.06 28.84 14.50
CA LYS A 415 -4.84 28.45 15.68
C LYS A 415 -3.98 28.48 16.95
N LEU A 416 -2.75 27.99 16.88
CA LEU A 416 -1.81 28.00 18.01
C LEU A 416 -1.25 29.39 18.29
N MET A 417 -0.98 30.19 17.27
CA MET A 417 -0.47 31.55 17.41
C MET A 417 -1.46 32.49 18.09
N MET A 418 -2.77 32.30 17.88
CA MET A 418 -3.80 33.00 18.67
C MET A 418 -3.71 32.73 20.17
N VAL A 419 -3.22 31.55 20.57
CA VAL A 419 -3.10 31.15 21.98
C VAL A 419 -1.75 31.57 22.57
N CYS A 420 -0.63 31.39 21.85
CA CYS A 420 0.72 31.55 22.42
C CYS A 420 1.80 32.02 21.42
N HIS A 421 1.59 33.14 20.73
CA HIS A 421 2.56 33.68 19.75
C HIS A 421 4.00 33.79 20.27
N ALA A 422 4.21 34.40 21.45
CA ALA A 422 5.54 34.72 21.99
C ALA A 422 6.39 33.49 22.37
N LYS A 423 5.76 32.35 22.68
CA LYS A 423 6.46 31.09 22.99
C LYS A 423 6.71 30.23 21.75
N LEU A 424 5.88 30.38 20.71
CA LEU A 424 5.89 29.53 19.52
C LEU A 424 6.80 30.07 18.42
N TYR A 425 6.86 31.39 18.23
CA TYR A 425 7.73 32.00 17.23
C TYR A 425 9.16 32.13 17.76
N GLN A 426 10.10 31.40 17.14
CA GLN A 426 11.53 31.54 17.38
C GLN A 426 12.25 31.77 16.05
N PRO A 427 12.81 32.98 15.83
CA PRO A 427 13.47 33.30 14.55
C PRO A 427 14.83 32.62 14.39
N TYR A 428 15.51 32.31 15.50
CA TYR A 428 16.84 31.69 15.49
C TYR A 428 16.81 30.36 16.22
N TRP A 429 17.49 29.36 15.66
CA TRP A 429 17.67 28.07 16.31
C TRP A 429 19.13 27.63 16.27
N LYS A 430 19.67 27.27 17.44
CA LYS A 430 21.03 26.76 17.59
C LYS A 430 20.99 25.25 17.83
N ARG A 431 21.72 24.49 17.01
CA ARG A 431 21.86 23.04 17.14
C ARG A 431 23.31 22.71 17.49
N ARG A 432 23.52 22.09 18.66
CA ARG A 432 24.80 21.47 19.01
C ARG A 432 24.91 20.10 18.36
N THR A 433 26.04 19.83 17.74
CA THR A 433 26.39 18.47 17.31
C THR A 433 27.01 17.75 18.52
N LYS A 434 26.39 16.66 19.00
CA LYS A 434 26.99 15.84 20.06
C LYS A 434 28.09 14.97 19.46
N ARG A 435 29.27 14.94 20.11
CA ARG A 435 30.37 14.02 19.81
C ARG A 435 29.90 12.56 19.98
N ALA A 436 30.19 11.69 19.02
CA ALA A 436 30.30 10.26 19.31
C ALA A 436 31.57 10.05 20.15
N SER A 437 31.43 9.81 21.45
CA SER A 437 32.58 9.59 22.33
C SER A 437 33.09 8.15 22.14
N ALA A 438 34.17 7.99 21.38
CA ALA A 438 35.01 6.80 21.40
C ALA A 438 36.16 7.02 22.41
N SER A 439 36.13 6.26 23.51
CA SER A 439 37.15 5.93 24.53
C SER A 439 36.42 5.87 25.89
N LEU A 440 36.57 4.92 26.81
CA LEU A 440 37.46 3.80 27.05
C LEU A 440 36.78 2.98 28.19
N GLY A 441 36.99 1.67 28.31
CA GLY A 441 36.78 0.98 29.60
C GLY A 441 35.75 -0.16 29.61
N MET A 442 36.25 -1.34 29.98
CA MET A 442 35.54 -2.59 30.20
C MET A 442 34.56 -2.49 31.38
N ASN A 443 33.46 -3.25 31.31
CA ASN A 443 32.39 -3.45 32.32
C ASN A 443 31.34 -2.34 32.49
N GLU A 444 30.28 -2.41 31.69
CA GLU A 444 28.91 -2.57 32.22
C GLU A 444 28.02 -3.13 31.11
N LYS A 445 27.74 -4.43 31.18
CA LYS A 445 26.70 -5.05 30.36
C LYS A 445 25.37 -4.91 31.11
N VAL A 446 24.32 -4.73 30.30
CA VAL A 446 22.88 -4.77 30.60
C VAL A 446 22.27 -3.36 30.67
N ALA A 447 21.43 -3.08 29.67
CA ALA A 447 20.53 -1.92 29.52
C ALA A 447 21.03 -0.71 28.67
N GLU A 448 21.50 -0.95 27.44
CA GLU A 448 21.36 0.03 26.34
C GLU A 448 21.59 -0.66 24.99
N VAL A 449 20.55 -1.34 24.48
CA VAL A 449 20.50 -1.86 23.11
C VAL A 449 19.18 -1.35 22.56
N GLU A 450 19.23 -0.35 21.67
CA GLU A 450 18.32 -0.15 20.51
C GLU A 450 18.36 1.27 19.90
N THR A 451 19.00 2.27 20.50
CA THR A 451 18.97 3.65 19.96
C THR A 451 20.26 4.12 19.28
N GLY A 452 21.34 3.33 19.29
CA GLY A 452 22.65 3.71 18.73
C GLY A 452 22.93 3.22 17.30
N GLU A 453 22.16 2.27 16.77
CA GLU A 453 22.49 1.58 15.52
C GLU A 453 22.06 2.36 14.26
N GLN A 454 21.11 3.29 14.39
CA GLN A 454 20.65 4.08 13.23
C GLN A 454 21.68 5.12 12.79
N THR A 455 22.33 5.84 13.71
CA THR A 455 23.17 7.00 13.33
C THR A 455 24.48 6.61 12.65
N THR A 456 25.11 5.51 13.07
CA THR A 456 26.32 4.96 12.42
C THR A 456 26.01 4.33 11.06
N THR A 457 24.85 3.68 10.93
CA THR A 457 24.42 3.10 9.65
C THR A 457 24.12 4.19 8.62
N TYR A 458 23.53 5.33 9.02
CA TYR A 458 23.29 6.46 8.11
C TYR A 458 24.56 7.18 7.68
N SER A 459 25.57 7.34 8.55
CA SER A 459 26.85 7.95 8.15
C SER A 459 27.64 7.04 7.21
N VAL A 460 27.67 5.73 7.49
CA VAL A 460 28.31 4.74 6.61
C VAL A 460 27.56 4.62 5.28
N LEU A 461 26.23 4.64 5.27
CA LEU A 461 25.43 4.66 4.04
C LEU A 461 25.65 5.95 3.24
N ARG A 462 25.86 7.09 3.90
CA ARG A 462 26.15 8.36 3.23
C ARG A 462 27.53 8.34 2.56
N ASP A 463 28.54 7.84 3.26
CA ASP A 463 29.88 7.67 2.70
C ASP A 463 29.89 6.64 1.58
N LEU A 464 29.16 5.52 1.74
CA LEU A 464 29.00 4.52 0.68
C LEU A 464 28.28 5.10 -0.54
N SER A 465 27.24 5.92 -0.34
CA SER A 465 26.50 6.59 -1.41
C SER A 465 27.38 7.60 -2.17
N GLN A 466 28.19 8.39 -1.46
CA GLN A 466 29.14 9.31 -2.09
C GLN A 466 30.23 8.56 -2.85
N HIS A 467 30.70 7.42 -2.31
CA HIS A 467 31.67 6.57 -3.01
C HIS A 467 31.07 5.96 -4.27
N VAL A 468 29.83 5.44 -4.20
CA VAL A 468 29.10 4.88 -5.35
C VAL A 468 28.84 5.93 -6.42
N GLU A 469 28.49 7.18 -6.06
CA GLU A 469 28.37 8.27 -7.03
C GLU A 469 29.71 8.59 -7.71
N SER A 470 30.82 8.61 -6.95
CA SER A 470 32.15 8.83 -7.52
C SER A 470 32.56 7.69 -8.45
N VAL A 471 32.27 6.43 -8.10
CA VAL A 471 32.54 5.26 -8.93
C VAL A 471 31.68 5.27 -10.19
N ASN A 472 30.40 5.65 -10.08
CA ASN A 472 29.51 5.74 -11.23
C ASN A 472 29.92 6.87 -12.19
N TYR A 473 30.43 7.98 -11.65
CA TYR A 473 31.07 9.04 -12.45
C TYR A 473 32.33 8.53 -13.16
N GLN A 474 33.20 7.80 -12.46
CA GLN A 474 34.40 7.20 -13.05
C GLN A 474 34.06 6.16 -14.12
N ILE A 475 33.03 5.34 -13.92
CA ILE A 475 32.53 4.37 -14.92
C ILE A 475 32.00 5.12 -16.14
N LYS A 476 31.19 6.17 -15.98
CA LYS A 476 30.72 6.98 -17.12
C LYS A 476 31.90 7.59 -17.89
N LEU A 477 32.90 8.10 -17.19
CA LEU A 477 34.10 8.64 -17.80
C LEU A 477 34.91 7.56 -18.53
N GLN A 478 35.01 6.35 -17.97
CA GLN A 478 35.64 5.18 -18.59
C GLN A 478 34.87 4.74 -19.84
N THR A 479 33.54 4.69 -19.80
CA THR A 479 32.70 4.34 -20.96
C THR A 479 32.87 5.33 -22.10
N VAL A 480 32.92 6.65 -21.81
CA VAL A 480 33.18 7.68 -22.82
C VAL A 480 34.59 7.54 -23.40
N ARG A 481 35.60 7.28 -22.56
CA ARG A 481 36.97 7.04 -23.02
C ARG A 481 37.06 5.78 -23.88
N MET A 482 36.37 4.70 -23.49
CA MET A 482 36.36 3.44 -24.23
C MET A 482 35.61 3.59 -25.57
N ALA A 483 34.51 4.35 -25.61
CA ALA A 483 33.84 4.70 -26.86
C ALA A 483 34.75 5.51 -27.79
N ALA A 484 35.47 6.51 -27.27
CA ALA A 484 36.44 7.28 -28.04
C ALA A 484 37.65 6.45 -28.52
N VAL A 485 38.06 5.45 -27.75
CA VAL A 485 39.11 4.48 -28.12
C VAL A 485 38.60 3.54 -29.22
N VAL A 486 37.35 3.06 -29.14
CA VAL A 486 36.72 2.25 -30.19
C VAL A 486 36.53 3.05 -31.48
N GLU A 487 36.18 4.34 -31.37
CA GLU A 487 36.07 5.24 -32.53
C GLU A 487 37.42 5.50 -33.21
N LYS A 488 38.52 5.50 -32.44
CA LYS A 488 39.89 5.64 -32.97
C LYS A 488 40.58 4.33 -33.32
N LEU A 489 40.00 3.18 -32.93
CA LEU A 489 40.46 1.87 -33.35
C LEU A 489 39.95 1.63 -34.77
N GLU A 490 40.83 1.79 -35.75
CA GLU A 490 40.58 1.28 -37.11
C GLU A 490 40.48 -0.25 -37.04
N VAL A 491 39.26 -0.77 -36.88
CA VAL A 491 39.00 -2.20 -37.01
C VAL A 491 39.12 -2.56 -38.49
N LYS A 492 40.32 -2.99 -38.90
CA LYS A 492 40.48 -3.80 -40.11
C LYS A 492 39.77 -5.13 -39.86
N THR A 493 38.55 -5.26 -40.35
CA THR A 493 37.87 -6.55 -40.47
C THR A 493 38.69 -7.43 -41.41
N ASN A 494 39.49 -8.33 -40.85
CA ASN A 494 40.00 -9.47 -41.62
C ASN A 494 38.79 -10.38 -41.86
N GLU A 495 38.34 -10.44 -43.11
CA GLU A 495 37.52 -11.56 -43.59
C GLU A 495 38.27 -12.86 -43.27
N TYR A 496 37.66 -13.71 -42.45
CA TYR A 496 38.02 -15.13 -42.40
C TYR A 496 36.89 -15.90 -43.07
N THR A 497 37.18 -16.35 -44.28
CA THR A 497 36.45 -17.43 -44.96
C THR A 497 36.45 -18.66 -44.07
N LEU A 498 35.26 -19.22 -43.83
CA LEU A 498 35.08 -20.56 -43.29
C LEU A 498 35.87 -21.56 -44.15
N ASP A 499 36.61 -22.46 -43.51
CA ASP A 499 36.87 -23.77 -44.09
C ASP A 499 36.58 -24.83 -43.02
N GLU A 500 35.73 -25.79 -43.40
CA GLU A 500 35.18 -26.85 -42.57
C GLU A 500 36.27 -27.88 -42.20
N GLY A 501 36.13 -28.49 -41.03
CA GLY A 501 37.12 -29.42 -40.50
C GLY A 501 37.04 -30.85 -41.05
N VAL A 502 38.17 -31.56 -40.85
CA VAL A 502 38.31 -33.02 -40.58
C VAL A 502 38.29 -33.93 -41.85
N TYR A 503 39.19 -34.87 -42.19
CA TYR A 503 40.26 -35.73 -41.58
C TYR A 503 41.32 -36.11 -42.66
N PRO A 504 42.46 -36.79 -42.32
CA PRO A 504 43.54 -37.15 -43.24
C PRO A 504 43.38 -38.54 -43.89
N GLY A 505 43.86 -38.72 -45.12
CA GLY A 505 44.11 -40.06 -45.68
C GLY A 505 44.30 -40.17 -47.20
N VAL A 506 45.52 -40.55 -47.61
CA VAL A 506 45.81 -41.67 -48.55
C VAL A 506 45.60 -41.49 -50.09
N LEU A 507 46.75 -41.41 -50.78
CA LEU A 507 47.21 -42.11 -52.02
C LEU A 507 46.48 -41.98 -53.41
N LEU A 508 47.34 -41.76 -54.42
CA LEU A 508 47.27 -42.15 -55.86
C LEU A 508 46.17 -41.45 -56.70
N GLY A 509 46.36 -40.94 -57.91
CA GLY A 509 47.40 -41.04 -58.94
C GLY A 509 46.74 -40.75 -60.30
N ALA A 510 47.54 -40.24 -61.25
CA ALA A 510 47.34 -40.30 -62.71
C ALA A 510 46.25 -39.45 -63.43
N ASN A 511 46.79 -38.63 -64.34
CA ASN A 511 46.44 -38.43 -65.75
C ASN A 511 45.16 -37.71 -66.24
N GLU A 512 45.48 -36.67 -67.03
CA GLU A 512 45.02 -36.42 -68.40
C GLU A 512 43.71 -35.67 -68.70
N HIS A 513 43.95 -34.56 -69.41
CA HIS A 513 43.29 -34.08 -70.61
C HIS A 513 41.88 -33.46 -70.57
N SER A 514 41.92 -32.17 -70.94
CA SER A 514 41.20 -31.59 -72.07
C SER A 514 39.70 -31.36 -71.93
N GLY A 515 39.35 -30.07 -71.92
CA GLY A 515 38.57 -29.56 -73.04
C GLY A 515 37.30 -28.81 -72.69
N LYS A 516 37.33 -27.53 -73.10
CA LYS A 516 36.24 -26.76 -73.72
C LYS A 516 34.96 -26.54 -72.90
N GLN A 517 34.65 -25.30 -72.53
CA GLN A 517 34.12 -24.22 -73.38
C GLN A 517 32.58 -24.11 -73.24
N LYS A 518 32.16 -22.85 -72.99
CA LYS A 518 30.91 -22.21 -73.42
C LYS A 518 29.64 -22.35 -72.55
N ARG A 519 29.33 -21.19 -71.98
CA ARG A 519 28.18 -20.30 -72.29
C ARG A 519 26.87 -20.50 -71.53
N LYS A 520 26.45 -19.35 -70.99
CA LYS A 520 25.08 -18.85 -70.76
C LYS A 520 24.32 -19.65 -69.69
N SER A 521 23.75 -19.04 -68.67
CA SER A 521 23.13 -17.73 -68.54
C SER A 521 23.27 -17.25 -67.10
#